data_AF-A0A328PT13-F1
#
_entry.id   AF-A0A328PT13-F1
#
_cell.length_a   1.000
_cell.length_b   1.000
_cell.length_c   1.000
_cell.angle_alpha   90.00
_cell.angle_beta   90.00
_cell.angle_gamma   90.00
#
_symmetry.space_group_name_H-M   'P 1'
#
loop_
_entity.id
_entity.type
_entity.pdbx_description
1 polymer ?
#
loop_
_entity_poly.entity_id
_entity_poly.type
_entity_poly.pdbx_seq_one_letter_code
_entity_poly.pdbx_strand_id
1 'polypeptide(L)'
;MIEIIVFCLIGGGVLFSVLRMIIGPEVTDRIVSLDTVNVMVTGIIVLFAFVFKNEIYLDIAIVYGVLSFLETVVLSRYLEAKK
;
A
#
# COMPACT_ATOMS: atom_id res chain seq x y z
N MET A 1 -2.67 -0.90 23.66
CA MET A 1 -3.83 -1.76 23.31
C MET A 1 -4.43 -1.34 21.97
N ILE A 2 -4.71 -0.05 21.80
CA ILE A 2 -5.11 0.51 20.50
C ILE A 2 -4.08 0.21 19.41
N GLU A 3 -2.76 0.31 19.68
CA GLU A 3 -1.75 0.04 18.64
C GLU A 3 -1.80 -1.40 18.14
N ILE A 4 -2.04 -2.37 19.03
CA ILE A 4 -2.15 -3.79 18.67
C ILE A 4 -3.36 -4.02 17.78
N ILE A 5 -4.50 -3.39 18.09
CA ILE A 5 -5.72 -3.49 17.28
C ILE A 5 -5.46 -2.92 15.88
N VAL A 6 -4.85 -1.73 15.79
CA VAL A 6 -4.51 -1.10 14.51
C VAL A 6 -3.52 -1.97 13.73
N PHE A 7 -2.50 -2.52 14.39
CA PHE A 7 -1.52 -3.40 13.76
C PHE A 7 -2.16 -4.68 13.21
N CYS A 8 -3.07 -5.31 13.96
CA CYS A 8 -3.83 -6.47 13.49
C CYS A 8 -4.74 -6.15 12.31
N LEU A 9 -5.43 -5.00 12.34
CA LEU A 9 -6.32 -4.58 11.24
C LEU A 9 -5.53 -4.29 9.96
N ILE A 10 -4.43 -3.55 10.06
CA ILE A 10 -3.57 -3.25 8.90
C ILE A 10 -2.89 -4.52 8.40
N GLY A 11 -2.35 -5.36 9.30
CA GLY A 11 -1.73 -6.63 8.93
C GLY A 11 -2.71 -7.59 8.23
N GLY A 12 -3.95 -7.67 8.72
CA GLY A 12 -5.03 -8.39 8.04
C GLY A 12 -5.37 -7.78 6.68
N GLY A 13 -5.44 -6.46 6.58
CA GLY A 13 -5.67 -5.73 5.34
C GLY A 13 -4.60 -6.00 4.28
N VAL A 14 -3.32 -5.99 4.66
CA VAL A 14 -2.20 -6.37 3.78
C VAL A 14 -2.36 -7.81 3.31
N LEU A 15 -2.62 -8.75 4.22
CA LEU A 15 -2.84 -10.16 3.88
C LEU A 15 -3.95 -10.34 2.84
N PHE A 16 -5.13 -9.74 3.05
CA PHE A 16 -6.23 -9.83 2.10
C PHE A 16 -5.91 -9.18 0.76
N SER A 17 -5.20 -8.04 0.76
CA SER A 17 -4.83 -7.33 -0.45
C SER A 17 -3.81 -8.13 -1.28
N VAL A 18 -2.81 -8.74 -0.63
CA VAL A 18 -1.83 -9.62 -1.27
C VAL A 18 -2.51 -10.88 -1.82
N LEU A 19 -3.43 -11.49 -1.06
CA LEU A 19 -4.19 -12.64 -1.54
C LEU A 19 -4.99 -12.29 -2.81
N ARG A 20 -5.65 -11.13 -2.83
CA ARG A 20 -6.36 -10.64 -4.02
C ARG A 20 -5.43 -10.37 -5.20
N MET A 21 -4.22 -9.86 -4.94
CA MET A 21 -3.21 -9.61 -5.98
C MET A 21 -2.74 -10.89 -6.68
N ILE A 22 -2.64 -11.99 -5.94
CA ILE A 22 -2.20 -13.27 -6.49
C ILE A 22 -3.35 -13.97 -7.23
N ILE A 23 -4.56 -13.98 -6.64
CA ILE A 23 -5.71 -14.73 -7.14
C ILE A 23 -6.49 -13.97 -8.24
N GLY A 24 -6.29 -12.65 -8.35
CA GLY A 24 -7.01 -11.79 -9.28
C GLY A 24 -7.02 -12.32 -10.72
N PRO A 25 -8.20 -12.46 -11.36
CA PRO A 25 -8.32 -13.05 -12.71
C PRO A 25 -7.86 -12.08 -13.79
N GLU A 26 -8.19 -10.79 -13.68
CA GLU A 26 -7.76 -9.76 -14.63
C GLU A 26 -6.49 -9.03 -14.18
N VAL A 27 -5.72 -8.52 -15.14
CA VAL A 27 -4.51 -7.72 -14.86
C VAL A 27 -4.87 -6.42 -14.12
N THR A 28 -6.01 -5.83 -14.47
CA THR A 28 -6.60 -4.66 -13.82
C THR A 28 -6.90 -4.91 -12.34
N ASP A 29 -7.50 -6.06 -11.99
CA ASP A 29 -7.76 -6.45 -10.60
C ASP A 29 -6.47 -6.52 -9.78
N ARG A 30 -5.40 -7.07 -10.35
CA ARG A 30 -4.10 -7.19 -9.68
C ARG A 30 -3.46 -5.83 -9.44
N ILE A 31 -3.55 -4.92 -10.41
CA ILE A 31 -2.98 -3.56 -10.27
C ILE A 31 -3.74 -2.76 -9.21
N VAL A 32 -5.07 -2.86 -9.15
CA VAL A 32 -5.85 -2.17 -8.11
C VAL A 32 -5.53 -2.74 -6.71
N SER A 33 -5.35 -4.06 -6.60
CA SER A 33 -4.95 -4.66 -5.33
C SER A 33 -3.53 -4.27 -4.90
N LEU A 34 -2.61 -4.05 -5.85
CA LEU A 34 -1.27 -3.54 -5.58
C LEU A 34 -1.31 -2.11 -5.02
N ASP A 35 -2.13 -1.24 -5.59
CA ASP A 35 -2.34 0.12 -5.07
C ASP A 35 -2.90 0.07 -3.62
N THR A 36 -3.80 -0.89 -3.35
CA THR A 36 -4.33 -1.11 -2.00
C THR A 36 -3.25 -1.58 -1.01
N VAL A 37 -2.33 -2.46 -1.44
CA VAL A 37 -1.16 -2.87 -0.64
C VAL A 37 -0.30 -1.67 -0.30
N ASN A 38 0.01 -0.81 -1.28
CA ASN A 38 0.83 0.38 -1.04
C ASN A 38 0.19 1.36 -0.03
N VAL A 39 -1.14 1.55 -0.09
CA VAL A 39 -1.85 2.35 0.92
C VAL A 39 -1.73 1.72 2.32
N MET A 40 -1.87 0.40 2.44
CA MET A 40 -1.70 -0.29 3.73
C MET A 40 -0.27 -0.17 4.26
N VAL A 41 0.74 -0.32 3.40
CA VAL A 41 2.16 -0.14 3.75
C VAL A 41 2.43 1.28 4.23
N THR A 42 1.87 2.29 3.55
CA THR A 42 1.95 3.70 3.99
C THR A 42 1.38 3.86 5.41
N GLY A 43 0.24 3.23 5.68
CA GLY A 43 -0.36 3.20 7.02
C GLY A 43 0.54 2.55 8.08
N ILE A 44 1.27 1.48 7.74
CA ILE A 44 2.28 0.86 8.63
C ILE A 44 3.40 1.85 8.95
N ILE A 45 3.91 2.57 7.94
CA ILE A 45 4.99 3.54 8.13
C ILE A 45 4.54 4.67 9.07
N VAL A 46 3.32 5.18 8.91
CA VAL A 46 2.75 6.19 9.81
C VAL A 46 2.56 5.64 11.23
N LEU A 47 2.11 4.39 11.36
CA LEU A 47 2.00 3.72 12.66
C LEU A 47 3.37 3.61 13.34
N PHE A 48 4.44 3.34 12.59
CA PHE A 48 5.80 3.35 13.11
C PHE A 48 6.24 4.75 13.56
N ALA A 49 5.89 5.81 12.84
CA ALA A 49 6.12 7.19 13.29
C ALA A 49 5.53 7.41 14.70
N PHE A 50 4.31 6.94 14.92
CA PHE A 50 3.62 7.03 16.21
C PHE A 50 4.27 6.17 17.30
N VAL A 51 4.54 4.89 17.03
CA VAL A 51 5.07 3.94 18.02
C VAL A 51 6.50 4.29 18.43
N PHE A 52 7.36 4.63 17.47
CA PHE A 52 8.76 4.97 17.72
C PHE A 52 8.98 6.44 18.10
N LYS A 53 7.93 7.27 18.05
CA LYS A 53 7.99 8.72 18.31
C LYS A 53 9.08 9.41 17.51
N ASN A 54 9.20 9.04 16.24
CA ASN A 54 10.21 9.58 15.34
C ASN A 54 9.55 10.10 14.07
N GLU A 55 9.68 11.40 13.85
CA GLU A 55 9.05 12.13 12.75
C GLU A 55 9.64 11.77 11.37
N ILE A 56 10.86 11.19 11.32
CA ILE A 56 11.49 10.75 10.07
C ILE A 56 10.59 9.74 9.32
N TYR A 57 9.83 8.92 10.04
CA TYR A 57 8.90 7.98 9.41
C TYR A 57 7.76 8.68 8.66
N LEU A 58 7.32 9.88 9.07
CA LEU A 58 6.34 10.67 8.33
C LEU A 58 6.91 11.15 6.99
N ASP A 59 8.16 11.59 6.97
CA ASP A 59 8.83 11.97 5.72
C ASP A 59 8.92 10.78 4.76
N ILE A 60 9.27 9.60 5.28
CA ILE A 60 9.28 8.35 4.51
C ILE A 60 7.88 8.03 3.97
N ALA A 61 6.83 8.19 4.76
CA ALA A 61 5.45 7.93 4.33
C ALA A 61 5.01 8.86 3.20
N ILE A 62 5.37 10.15 3.27
CA ILE A 62 5.04 11.13 2.23
C ILE A 62 5.75 10.78 0.91
N VAL A 63 7.06 10.50 0.97
CA VAL A 63 7.84 10.11 -0.20
C VAL A 63 7.30 8.81 -0.80
N TYR A 64 6.99 7.82 0.04
CA TYR A 64 6.42 6.55 -0.40
C TYR A 64 5.04 6.73 -1.05
N GLY A 65 4.20 7.63 -0.55
CA GLY A 65 2.91 7.96 -1.17
C GLY A 65 3.06 8.51 -2.60
N VAL A 66 4.03 9.39 -2.83
CA VAL A 66 4.34 9.91 -4.18
C VAL A 66 4.84 8.79 -5.10
N LEU A 67 5.72 7.91 -4.60
CA LEU A 67 6.24 6.77 -5.35
C LEU A 67 5.13 5.76 -5.71
N SER A 68 4.24 5.44 -4.77
CA SER A 68 3.09 4.56 -5.00
C SER A 68 2.17 5.12 -6.08
N PHE A 69 1.89 6.43 -6.06
CA PHE A 69 1.07 7.04 -7.08
C PHE A 69 1.75 6.97 -8.46
N LEU A 70 3.06 7.24 -8.52
CA LEU A 70 3.84 7.13 -9.76
C LEU A 70 3.80 5.71 -10.33
N GLU A 71 3.95 4.69 -9.48
CA GLU A 71 3.84 3.27 -9.85
C GLU A 71 2.50 2.99 -10.54
N THR A 72 1.38 3.40 -9.94
CA THR A 72 0.04 3.19 -10.49
C THR A 72 -0.18 3.92 -11.83
N VAL A 73 0.36 5.14 -11.97
CA VAL A 73 0.31 5.89 -13.25
C VAL A 73 1.11 5.17 -14.34
N VAL A 74 2.33 4.72 -14.05
CA VAL A 74 3.19 4.01 -15.01
C VAL A 74 2.53 2.70 -15.45
N LEU A 75 1.99 1.92 -14.52
CA LEU A 75 1.26 0.68 -14.83
C LEU A 75 0.02 0.95 -15.70
N SER A 76 -0.72 2.02 -15.41
CA SER A 76 -1.90 2.41 -16.19
C SER A 76 -1.53 2.82 -17.62
N ARG A 77 -0.46 3.61 -17.79
CA ARG A 77 0.05 3.99 -19.12
C ARG A 77 0.54 2.77 -19.91
N TYR A 78 1.24 1.84 -19.25
CA TYR A 78 1.71 0.62 -19.89
C TYR A 78 0.55 -0.25 -20.39
N LEU A 79 -0.53 -0.39 -19.60
CA LEU A 79 -1.73 -1.13 -20.02
C LEU A 79 -2.45 -0.47 -21.19
N GLU A 80 -2.57 0.86 -21.19
CA GLU A 80 -3.19 1.59 -22.30
C GLU A 80 -2.37 1.42 -23.58
N ALA A 81 -1.05 1.54 -23.51
CA ALA A 81 -0.17 1.40 -24.67
C ALA A 81 -0.14 -0.02 -25.27
N LYS A 82 -0.51 -1.04 -24.49
CA LYS A 82 -0.58 -2.44 -24.95
C LYS A 82 -1.93 -2.80 -25.61
N LYS A 83 -2.92 -1.91 -25.52
CA LYS A 83 -4.25 -2.06 -26.11
C LYS A 83 -4.29 -1.47 -27.51
#